data_AF-A0A6H1LGL2-F1
#
_entry.id   AF-A0A6H1LGL2-F1
#
_cell.length_a   1.000
_cell.length_b   1.000
_cell.length_c   1.000
_cell.angle_alpha   90.00
_cell.angle_beta   90.00
_cell.angle_gamma   90.00
#
_symmetry.space_group_name_H-M   'P 1'
#
loop_
_entity.id
_entity.type
_entity.pdbx_description
1 polymer ?
#
loop_
_entity_poly.entity_id
_entity_poly.type
_entity_poly.pdbx_seq_one_letter_code
_entity_poly.pdbx_strand_id
1 'polypeptide(L)'
;MVIGHDLGCRVAWSTTLMRPDVVRGVGFSVPPPQRGPVPPLQAMRERCDGQFHWNYFQAPGVADAELAKDPHRTFRRVMYGLSGDNPHSDPPVEPLVPPGNGFLDLFEDPEELPSWLTGADIDTLATEFTEAGFTSALNWYRNFDRTWPGALTAGRA
;
A
#
# COMPACT_ATOMS: atom_id res chain seq x y z
N MET A 1 1.78 -22.08 -8.61
CA MET A 1 1.98 -20.68 -9.09
C MET A 1 1.54 -19.76 -7.97
N VAL A 2 2.21 -18.64 -7.76
CA VAL A 2 1.83 -17.61 -6.78
C VAL A 2 1.70 -16.27 -7.50
N ILE A 3 0.62 -15.53 -7.27
CA ILE A 3 0.41 -14.21 -7.90
C ILE A 3 0.24 -13.18 -6.78
N GLY A 4 0.97 -12.08 -6.87
CA GLY A 4 0.88 -10.96 -5.93
C GLY A 4 0.47 -9.68 -6.64
N HIS A 5 -0.34 -8.87 -5.96
CA HIS A 5 -0.67 -7.50 -6.35
C HIS A 5 -0.33 -6.56 -5.19
N ASP A 6 0.25 -5.40 -5.46
CA ASP A 6 0.63 -4.39 -4.46
C ASP A 6 1.49 -5.00 -3.32
N LEU A 7 1.12 -4.88 -2.03
CA LEU A 7 1.80 -5.51 -0.90
C LEU A 7 1.84 -7.04 -0.99
N GLY A 8 0.86 -7.64 -1.67
CA GLY A 8 0.87 -9.07 -1.98
C GLY A 8 2.08 -9.48 -2.83
N CYS A 9 2.67 -8.56 -3.62
CA CYS A 9 3.92 -8.84 -4.34
C CYS A 9 5.06 -9.15 -3.37
N ARG A 10 5.18 -8.43 -2.25
CA ARG A 10 6.20 -8.72 -1.22
C ARG A 10 6.06 -10.15 -0.71
N VAL A 11 4.84 -10.59 -0.41
CA VAL A 11 4.57 -11.96 0.04
C VAL A 11 4.91 -12.98 -1.04
N ALA A 12 4.48 -12.73 -2.28
CA ALA A 12 4.73 -13.63 -3.40
C ALA A 12 6.24 -13.76 -3.73
N TRP A 13 7.00 -12.65 -3.65
CA TRP A 13 8.45 -12.65 -3.82
C TRP A 13 9.14 -13.46 -2.72
N SER A 14 8.83 -13.15 -1.46
CA SER A 14 9.41 -13.88 -0.32
C SER A 14 9.05 -15.38 -0.36
N THR A 15 7.81 -15.73 -0.70
CA THR A 15 7.37 -17.13 -0.80
C THR A 15 8.14 -17.88 -1.88
N THR A 16 8.30 -17.27 -3.05
CA THR A 16 9.05 -17.87 -4.17
C THR A 16 10.51 -18.13 -3.80
N LEU A 17 11.12 -17.19 -3.10
CA LEU A 17 12.53 -17.28 -2.71
C LEU A 17 12.75 -18.25 -1.53
N MET A 18 11.78 -18.37 -0.61
CA MET A 18 11.87 -19.31 0.52
C MET A 18 11.53 -20.75 0.13
N ARG A 19 10.62 -20.95 -0.83
CA ARG A 19 10.14 -22.28 -1.26
C ARG A 19 10.18 -22.46 -2.77
N PRO A 20 11.37 -22.36 -3.39
CA PRO A 20 11.52 -22.60 -4.83
C PRO A 20 11.19 -24.06 -5.21
N ASP A 21 11.21 -24.98 -4.24
CA ASP A 21 10.78 -26.37 -4.39
C ASP A 21 9.25 -26.50 -4.62
N VAL A 22 8.46 -25.53 -4.16
CA VAL A 22 6.99 -25.53 -4.29
C VAL A 22 6.52 -24.55 -5.36
N VAL A 23 7.15 -23.38 -5.48
CA VAL A 23 6.69 -22.32 -6.39
C VAL A 23 7.26 -22.51 -7.79
N ARG A 24 6.41 -22.94 -8.72
CA ARG A 24 6.78 -23.26 -10.12
C ARG A 24 6.59 -22.12 -11.12
N GLY A 25 6.10 -20.97 -10.68
CA GLY A 25 5.81 -19.81 -11.52
C GLY A 25 5.19 -18.68 -10.73
N VAL A 26 5.41 -17.44 -11.16
CA VAL A 26 5.09 -16.26 -10.38
C VAL A 26 4.72 -15.03 -11.24
N GLY A 27 3.78 -14.20 -10.77
CA GLY A 27 3.32 -12.97 -11.45
C GLY A 27 3.08 -11.82 -10.46
N PHE A 28 3.39 -10.59 -10.87
CA PHE A 28 3.44 -9.42 -9.97
C PHE A 28 3.09 -8.11 -10.68
N SER A 29 2.48 -7.17 -9.94
CA SER A 29 2.39 -5.76 -10.37
C SER A 29 3.57 -4.90 -9.92
N VAL A 30 4.23 -5.26 -8.81
CA VAL A 30 5.38 -4.54 -8.24
C VAL A 30 6.67 -5.37 -8.44
N PRO A 31 7.75 -4.78 -8.99
CA PRO A 31 9.03 -5.48 -9.18
C PRO A 31 9.61 -5.97 -7.84
N PRO A 32 10.55 -6.94 -7.87
CA PRO A 32 11.14 -7.46 -6.65
C PRO A 32 11.84 -6.32 -5.90
N PRO A 33 11.56 -6.15 -4.59
CA PRO A 33 12.19 -5.08 -3.83
C PRO A 33 13.70 -5.30 -3.79
N GLN A 34 14.47 -4.33 -4.29
CA GLN A 34 15.92 -4.34 -4.13
C GLN A 34 16.25 -3.92 -2.70
N ARG A 35 17.10 -4.70 -2.02
CA ARG A 35 17.59 -4.32 -0.69
C ARG A 35 18.55 -3.13 -0.82
N GLY A 36 18.08 -1.95 -0.41
CA GLY A 36 18.91 -0.76 -0.28
C GLY A 36 19.87 -0.83 0.91
N PRO A 37 20.81 0.14 1.03
CA PRO A 37 21.81 0.18 2.10
C PRO A 37 21.23 0.52 3.49
N VAL A 38 20.03 1.10 3.54
CA VAL A 38 19.32 1.49 4.76
C VAL A 38 17.89 0.94 4.75
N PRO A 39 17.23 0.83 5.92
CA PRO A 39 15.82 0.41 6.02
C PRO A 39 14.88 1.32 5.20
N PRO A 40 13.79 0.77 4.64
CA PRO A 40 12.90 1.50 3.73
C PRO A 40 12.20 2.69 4.40
N LEU A 41 11.75 2.58 5.66
CA LEU A 41 11.09 3.70 6.33
C LEU A 41 12.09 4.81 6.68
N GLN A 42 13.34 4.46 6.96
CA GLN A 42 14.42 5.43 7.11
C GLN A 42 14.69 6.13 5.77
N ALA A 43 14.85 5.39 4.68
CA ALA A 43 15.07 5.96 3.35
C ALA A 43 13.97 6.94 2.94
N MET A 44 12.70 6.57 3.13
CA MET A 44 11.57 7.46 2.82
C MET A 44 11.49 8.65 3.77
N ARG A 45 11.86 8.48 5.04
CA ARG A 45 11.92 9.60 5.98
C ARG A 45 12.96 10.63 5.55
N GLU A 46 14.16 10.19 5.19
CA GLU A 46 15.25 11.07 4.75
C GLU A 46 14.94 11.75 3.41
N ARG A 47 14.33 11.02 2.47
CA ARG A 47 14.01 11.55 1.14
C ARG A 47 12.83 12.52 1.14
N CYS A 48 11.82 12.25 1.97
CA CYS A 48 10.52 12.92 1.91
C CYS A 48 10.19 13.67 3.21
N ASP A 49 11.19 13.98 4.03
CA ASP A 49 11.05 14.68 5.32
C ASP A 49 9.99 14.04 6.25
N GLY A 50 9.88 12.71 6.19
CA GLY A 50 8.90 11.94 6.95
C GLY A 50 7.44 12.06 6.49
N GLN A 51 7.16 12.78 5.40
CA GLN A 51 5.81 12.98 4.88
C GLN A 51 5.30 11.83 4.01
N PHE A 52 6.18 10.94 3.54
CA PHE A 52 5.73 9.82 2.70
C PHE A 52 4.68 8.96 3.43
N HIS A 53 3.62 8.56 2.74
CA HIS A 53 2.50 7.82 3.36
C HIS A 53 2.92 6.59 4.19
N TRP A 54 4.01 5.90 3.83
CA TRP A 54 4.54 4.80 4.66
C TRP A 54 4.94 5.27 6.06
N ASN A 55 5.53 6.46 6.17
CA ASN A 55 5.90 7.08 7.44
C ASN A 55 4.65 7.55 8.20
N TYR A 56 3.64 8.10 7.50
CA TYR A 56 2.35 8.47 8.10
C TYR A 56 1.65 7.26 8.75
N PHE A 57 1.63 6.11 8.08
CA PHE A 57 1.00 4.88 8.60
C PHE A 57 1.71 4.26 9.82
N GLN A 58 2.90 4.75 10.20
CA GLN A 58 3.64 4.21 11.35
C GLN A 58 3.01 4.56 12.68
N ALA A 59 2.35 5.71 12.81
CA ALA A 59 1.69 6.12 14.04
C ALA A 59 0.45 5.24 14.30
N PRO A 60 0.44 4.36 15.33
CA PRO A 60 -0.70 3.50 15.59
C PRO A 60 -1.93 4.33 15.98
N GLY A 61 -3.09 3.99 15.41
CA GLY A 61 -4.36 4.65 15.69
C GLY A 61 -4.66 5.88 14.83
N VAL A 62 -3.65 6.55 14.26
CA VAL A 62 -3.85 7.79 13.49
C VAL A 62 -4.53 7.48 12.15
N ALA A 63 -3.84 6.73 11.27
CA ALA A 63 -4.41 6.30 10.00
C ALA A 63 -5.58 5.32 10.22
N ASP A 64 -5.55 4.51 11.27
CA ASP A 64 -6.63 3.57 11.59
C ASP A 64 -7.95 4.33 11.81
N ALA A 65 -7.93 5.39 12.62
CA ALA A 65 -9.10 6.21 12.90
C ALA A 65 -9.53 7.04 11.69
N GLU A 66 -8.59 7.55 10.89
CA GLU A 66 -8.88 8.26 9.65
C GLU A 66 -9.67 7.38 8.67
N LEU A 67 -9.12 6.22 8.34
CA LEU A 67 -9.71 5.30 7.35
C LEU A 67 -11.01 4.67 7.86
N ALA A 68 -11.12 4.41 9.16
CA ALA A 68 -12.33 3.83 9.76
C ALA A 68 -13.48 4.84 9.91
N LYS A 69 -13.23 6.14 9.78
CA LYS A 69 -14.27 7.17 9.98
C LYS A 69 -15.43 7.03 8.99
N ASP A 70 -15.11 6.69 7.74
CA ASP A 70 -16.06 6.42 6.67
C ASP A 70 -15.40 5.46 5.67
N PRO A 71 -15.61 4.13 5.81
CA PRO A 71 -15.01 3.14 4.94
C PRO A 71 -15.45 3.25 3.47
N HIS A 72 -16.70 3.63 3.20
CA HIS A 72 -17.16 3.84 1.81
C HIS A 72 -16.37 4.98 1.17
N ARG A 73 -16.28 6.12 1.85
CA ARG A 73 -15.49 7.27 1.38
C ARG A 73 -14.01 6.95 1.25
N THR A 74 -13.46 6.19 2.19
CA THR A 74 -12.07 5.70 2.13
C THR A 74 -11.82 4.92 0.85
N PHE A 75 -12.64 3.91 0.55
CA PHE A 75 -12.45 3.11 -0.65
C PHE A 75 -12.71 3.90 -1.93
N ARG A 76 -13.73 4.77 -1.97
CA ARG A 76 -13.95 5.66 -3.13
C ARG A 76 -12.72 6.49 -3.45
N ARG A 77 -12.19 7.19 -2.45
CA ARG A 77 -11.03 8.08 -2.57
C ARG A 77 -9.77 7.33 -2.96
N VAL A 78 -9.46 6.23 -2.27
CA VAL A 78 -8.22 5.48 -2.51
C VAL A 78 -8.26 4.75 -3.84
N MET A 79 -9.37 4.08 -4.17
CA MET A 79 -9.49 3.30 -5.41
C MET A 79 -9.52 4.20 -6.64
N TYR A 80 -10.22 5.35 -6.59
CA TYR A 80 -10.17 6.33 -7.68
C TYR A 80 -8.83 7.06 -7.73
N GLY A 81 -8.37 7.60 -6.59
CA GLY A 81 -7.18 8.44 -6.51
C GLY A 81 -5.89 7.76 -6.95
N LEU A 82 -5.79 6.43 -6.80
CA LEU A 82 -4.66 5.62 -7.26
C LEU A 82 -4.88 4.95 -8.63
N SER A 83 -6.03 5.20 -9.28
CA SER A 83 -6.34 4.63 -10.59
C SER A 83 -5.78 5.46 -11.73
N GLY A 84 -5.65 4.85 -12.91
CA GLY A 84 -5.30 5.56 -14.15
C GLY A 84 -6.43 6.46 -14.68
N ASP A 85 -7.63 6.39 -14.12
CA ASP A 85 -8.73 7.30 -14.46
C ASP A 85 -8.64 8.62 -13.67
N ASN A 86 -7.77 8.70 -12.65
CA ASN A 86 -7.44 9.96 -12.01
C ASN A 86 -6.52 10.79 -12.94
N PRO A 87 -6.95 11.97 -13.43
CA PRO A 87 -6.15 12.79 -14.33
C PRO A 87 -4.86 13.33 -13.70
N HIS A 88 -4.74 13.29 -12.37
CA HIS A 88 -3.55 13.71 -11.63
C HIS A 88 -2.55 12.58 -11.39
N SER A 89 -2.77 11.40 -11.99
CA SER A 89 -1.86 10.25 -11.87
C SER A 89 -0.71 10.25 -12.89
N ASP A 90 -0.71 11.17 -13.87
CA ASP A 90 0.34 11.33 -14.88
C ASP A 90 0.87 12.78 -14.94
N PRO A 91 2.15 13.04 -14.56
CA PRO A 91 3.12 12.07 -14.06
C PRO A 91 2.74 11.56 -12.65
N PRO A 92 3.22 10.38 -12.24
CA PRO A 92 2.97 9.86 -10.90
C PRO A 92 3.44 10.83 -9.81
N VAL A 93 2.54 11.18 -8.91
CA VAL A 93 2.83 12.04 -7.76
C VAL A 93 3.17 11.17 -6.55
N GLU A 94 4.23 11.52 -5.84
CA GLU A 94 4.57 10.85 -4.59
C GLU A 94 3.50 11.14 -3.54
N PRO A 95 2.93 10.13 -2.88
CA PRO A 95 1.93 10.32 -1.83
C PRO A 95 2.59 10.86 -0.54
N LEU A 96 2.77 12.17 -0.51
CA LEU A 96 3.29 12.94 0.62
C LEU A 96 2.11 13.49 1.43
N VAL A 97 2.00 13.11 2.70
CA VAL A 97 1.01 13.62 3.66
C VAL A 97 1.60 14.81 4.41
N PRO A 98 1.20 16.06 4.11
CA PRO A 98 1.72 17.23 4.79
C PRO A 98 1.35 17.26 6.27
N PRO A 99 2.10 17.99 7.11
CA PRO A 99 1.75 18.17 8.52
C PRO A 99 0.35 18.77 8.68
N GLY A 100 -0.49 18.12 9.47
CA GLY A 100 -1.87 18.55 9.72
C GLY A 100 -2.91 17.96 8.78
N ASN A 101 -2.50 17.23 7.73
CA ASN A 101 -3.37 16.54 6.80
C ASN A 101 -3.46 15.03 7.13
N GLY A 102 -4.49 14.39 6.57
CA GLY A 102 -4.64 12.94 6.52
C GLY A 102 -4.23 12.34 5.17
N PHE A 103 -4.07 11.02 5.11
CA PHE A 103 -3.78 10.31 3.86
C PHE A 103 -4.91 10.47 2.83
N LEU A 104 -6.17 10.51 3.27
CA LEU A 104 -7.32 10.67 2.39
C LEU A 104 -7.45 12.08 1.81
N ASP A 105 -6.75 13.07 2.38
CA ASP A 105 -6.72 14.44 1.84
C ASP A 105 -5.88 14.53 0.56
N LEU A 106 -5.10 13.49 0.23
CA LEU A 106 -4.34 13.40 -1.02
C LEU A 106 -5.22 13.09 -2.23
N PHE A 107 -6.45 12.64 -2.01
CA PHE A 107 -7.33 12.15 -3.06
C PHE A 107 -8.67 12.89 -3.06
N GLU A 108 -9.13 13.19 -4.26
CA GLU A 108 -10.48 13.69 -4.47
C GLU A 108 -11.51 12.59 -4.17
N ASP A 109 -12.68 13.01 -3.68
CA ASP A 109 -13.84 12.12 -3.63
C ASP A 109 -14.55 12.27 -4.99
N PRO A 110 -14.49 11.26 -5.86
CA PRO A 110 -15.08 11.40 -7.18
C PRO A 110 -16.60 11.56 -7.06
N GLU A 111 -17.24 12.32 -7.94
CA GLU A 111 -18.71 12.35 -8.00
C GLU A 111 -19.24 11.02 -8.56
N GLU A 112 -18.66 10.57 -9.66
CA GLU A 112 -18.98 9.31 -10.35
C GLU A 112 -17.83 8.31 -10.24
N LEU A 113 -18.16 7.03 -10.05
CA LEU A 113 -17.15 5.97 -10.01
C LEU A 113 -16.64 5.63 -11.42
N PRO A 114 -15.36 5.24 -11.56
CA PRO A 114 -14.87 4.66 -12.79
C PRO A 114 -15.65 3.43 -13.25
N SER A 115 -15.69 3.18 -14.56
CA SER A 115 -16.47 2.08 -15.15
C SER A 115 -16.10 0.66 -14.65
N TRP A 116 -14.89 0.49 -14.12
CA TRP A 116 -14.40 -0.78 -13.56
C TRP A 116 -14.71 -0.96 -12.07
N LEU A 117 -15.23 0.07 -11.39
CA LEU A 117 -15.50 0.08 -9.95
C LEU A 117 -16.96 0.40 -9.69
N THR A 118 -17.73 -0.58 -9.26
CA THR A 118 -19.16 -0.38 -8.98
C THR A 118 -19.41 0.03 -7.53
N GLY A 119 -20.60 0.57 -7.26
CA GLY A 119 -21.03 0.82 -5.88
C GLY A 119 -21.04 -0.45 -5.02
N ALA A 120 -21.41 -1.59 -5.60
CA ALA A 120 -21.41 -2.87 -4.89
C ALA A 120 -20.00 -3.35 -4.51
N ASP A 121 -18.98 -3.04 -5.33
CA ASP A 121 -17.58 -3.34 -5.00
C ASP A 121 -17.11 -2.50 -3.80
N ILE A 122 -17.45 -1.20 -3.79
CA ILE A 122 -17.19 -0.31 -2.65
C ILE A 122 -17.90 -0.82 -1.40
N ASP A 123 -19.18 -1.17 -1.51
CA ASP A 123 -19.97 -1.66 -0.38
C ASP A 123 -19.37 -2.93 0.23
N THR A 124 -18.95 -3.86 -0.63
CA THR A 124 -18.28 -5.09 -0.19
C THR A 124 -17.00 -4.77 0.61
N LEU A 125 -16.12 -3.92 0.06
CA LEU A 125 -14.88 -3.54 0.75
C LEU A 125 -15.16 -2.78 2.05
N ALA A 126 -16.12 -1.86 2.03
CA ALA A 126 -16.49 -1.06 3.18
C ALA A 126 -17.05 -1.91 4.33
N THR A 127 -17.93 -2.88 4.03
CA THR A 127 -18.47 -3.82 5.02
C THR A 127 -17.35 -4.63 5.68
N GLU A 128 -16.49 -5.27 4.89
CA GLU A 128 -15.38 -6.10 5.40
C GLU A 128 -14.46 -5.31 6.33
N PHE A 129 -14.10 -4.07 5.96
CA PHE A 129 -13.21 -3.23 6.77
C PHE A 129 -13.92 -2.52 7.93
N THR A 130 -15.24 -2.38 7.89
CA THR A 130 -16.02 -1.94 9.06
C THR A 130 -15.96 -2.99 10.16
N GLU A 131 -16.05 -4.27 9.80
CA GLU A 131 -16.00 -5.39 10.75
C GLU A 131 -14.57 -5.70 11.21
N ALA A 132 -13.61 -5.77 10.29
CA ALA A 132 -12.23 -6.15 10.58
C ALA A 132 -11.36 -4.99 11.10
N GLY A 133 -11.71 -3.75 10.74
CA GLY A 133 -10.88 -2.58 10.93
C GLY A 133 -9.66 -2.52 9.98
N PHE A 134 -8.99 -1.36 9.94
CA PHE A 134 -7.85 -1.13 9.04
C PHE A 134 -6.49 -1.52 9.64
N THR A 135 -6.41 -1.78 10.95
CA THR A 135 -5.14 -1.99 11.66
C THR A 135 -4.32 -3.13 11.10
N SER A 136 -4.95 -4.25 10.78
CA SER A 136 -4.26 -5.43 10.22
C SER A 136 -3.62 -5.13 8.86
N ALA A 137 -4.32 -4.37 8.00
CA ALA A 137 -3.78 -3.92 6.72
C ALA A 137 -2.62 -2.93 6.93
N LEU A 138 -2.80 -1.93 7.79
CA LEU A 138 -1.77 -0.92 8.10
C LEU A 138 -0.52 -1.54 8.75
N ASN A 139 -0.67 -2.63 9.50
CA ASN A 139 0.43 -3.34 10.12
C ASN A 139 1.44 -3.92 9.13
N TRP A 140 1.06 -4.14 7.86
CA TRP A 140 2.03 -4.51 6.83
C TRP A 140 3.08 -3.42 6.60
N TYR A 141 2.66 -2.15 6.52
CA TYR A 141 3.57 -1.00 6.42
C TYR A 141 4.42 -0.84 7.68
N ARG A 142 3.84 -1.10 8.86
CA ARG A 142 4.53 -1.02 10.16
C ARG A 142 5.61 -2.10 10.35
N ASN A 143 5.65 -3.10 9.46
CA ASN A 143 6.64 -4.17 9.50
C ASN A 143 7.71 -4.05 8.40
N PHE A 144 7.75 -2.98 7.60
CA PHE A 144 8.74 -2.87 6.53
C PHE A 144 10.18 -2.92 7.04
N ASP A 145 10.53 -2.13 8.05
CA ASP A 145 11.89 -2.16 8.62
C ASP A 145 12.18 -3.45 9.37
N ARG A 146 11.17 -4.11 9.95
CA ARG A 146 11.35 -5.40 10.64
C ARG A 146 11.61 -6.55 9.69
N THR A 147 11.00 -6.51 8.50
CA THR A 147 11.19 -7.52 7.45
C THR A 147 12.39 -7.21 6.56
N TRP A 148 12.93 -5.98 6.61
CA TRP A 148 14.07 -5.54 5.81
C TRP A 148 15.38 -6.32 6.01
N PRO A 149 15.82 -6.73 7.24
CA PRO A 149 17.04 -7.52 7.39
C PRO A 149 16.99 -8.85 6.62
N GLY A 150 15.79 -9.42 6.46
CA GLY A 150 15.52 -10.62 5.67
C GLY A 150 15.13 -10.34 4.21
N ALA A 151 15.01 -9.06 3.79
CA ALA A 151 14.79 -8.71 2.39
C ALA A 151 16.04 -9.07 1.59
N LEU A 152 15.84 -9.86 0.54
CA LEU A 152 16.91 -10.58 -0.13
C LEU A 152 17.73 -9.65 -1.04
N THR A 153 19.06 -9.77 -0.96
CA THR A 153 19.97 -9.21 -1.96
C THR A 153 19.85 -10.03 -3.23
N ALA A 154 19.44 -9.40 -4.33
CA ALA A 154 19.63 -9.98 -5.65
C ALA A 154 21.14 -10.02 -5.93
N GLY A 155 21.74 -11.21 -5.86
CA GLY A 155 23.10 -11.47 -6.37
C GLY A 155 24.14 -11.82 -5.32
N ARG A 156 24.33 -13.14 -5.13
CA ARG A 156 25.65 -13.78 -5.25
C ARG A 156 25.43 -15.15 -5.88
N ALA A 157 25.57 -15.18 -7.21
CA ALA A 157 26.07 -16.36 -7.92
C ALA A 157 27.61 -16.28 -7.90
#